data_AF-A0A2K3V1R9-F1
#
_entry.id   AF-A0A2K3V1R9-F1
#
_cell.length_a   1.000
_cell.length_b   1.000
_cell.length_c   1.000
_cell.angle_alpha   90.00
_cell.angle_beta   90.00
_cell.angle_gamma   90.00
#
_symmetry.space_group_name_H-M   'P 1'
#
loop_
_entity.id
_entity.type
_entity.pdbx_description
1 polymer ?
#
loop_
_entity_poly.entity_id
_entity_poly.type
_entity_poly.pdbx_seq_one_letter_code
_entity_poly.pdbx_strand_id
1 'polypeptide(L)'
;MDSMKNLMIGMIGLSGILAACGSSGVAPDGSASARIVDLTTEYTTGAGQYVGCDNVSNASAGRSASTQVKIEFAAAGTIQSVDLSLYSNTSAQEDPNFKENVPASKLQKLENGNYVFYFDANSSTGKLLPTSIVVSPAVQKVKTVTVANKVGNGFYTNLKINTSTSSFDIDSRYLRVIPVYSNCTVQNTAQPLSN
;
A
#
# COMPACT_ATOMS: atom_id res chain seq x y z
N MET A 1 53.50 -1.17 36.73
CA MET A 1 53.00 -1.61 35.42
C MET A 1 51.60 -2.15 35.67
N ASP A 2 50.59 -1.30 35.85
CA ASP A 2 49.90 -0.58 34.77
C ASP A 2 49.59 -1.51 33.59
N SER A 3 48.37 -1.68 33.10
CA SER A 3 47.10 -1.04 33.43
C SER A 3 45.96 -1.84 32.78
N MET A 4 44.78 -1.75 33.40
CA MET A 4 43.43 -1.77 32.81
C MET A 4 42.83 -3.01 32.10
N LYS A 5 41.69 -3.37 32.69
CA LYS A 5 40.56 -4.16 32.20
C LYS A 5 40.00 -3.60 30.89
N ASN A 6 39.81 -4.43 29.88
CA ASN A 6 38.89 -4.11 28.79
C ASN A 6 37.48 -4.57 29.15
N LEU A 7 36.67 -3.55 29.42
CA LEU A 7 35.33 -3.57 29.93
C LEU A 7 34.38 -3.22 28.77
N MET A 8 33.46 -4.14 28.46
CA MET A 8 32.18 -3.92 27.76
C MET A 8 32.27 -3.44 26.28
N ILE A 9 31.24 -3.47 25.42
CA ILE A 9 29.78 -3.31 25.49
C ILE A 9 29.27 -4.02 24.20
N GLY A 10 28.36 -5.00 24.21
CA GLY A 10 26.95 -4.80 24.52
C GLY A 10 26.18 -4.20 23.33
N MET A 11 26.11 -4.87 22.18
CA MET A 11 25.17 -4.48 21.12
C MET A 11 24.04 -5.51 21.04
N ILE A 12 23.22 -5.53 22.09
CA ILE A 12 21.88 -6.09 22.01
C ILE A 12 21.13 -5.11 21.11
N GLY A 13 21.02 -5.46 19.83
CA GLY A 13 20.24 -4.70 18.88
C GLY A 13 18.87 -4.45 19.49
N LEU A 14 18.50 -3.18 19.63
CA LEU A 14 17.16 -2.77 19.99
C LEU A 14 16.22 -3.39 18.96
N SER A 15 15.67 -4.55 19.30
CA SER A 15 14.41 -5.04 18.77
C SER A 15 13.35 -4.16 19.42
N GLY A 16 13.29 -2.92 18.94
CA GLY A 16 12.14 -2.07 19.13
C GLY A 16 10.99 -2.75 18.42
N ILE A 17 10.29 -3.61 19.16
CA ILE A 17 9.00 -4.14 18.77
C ILE A 17 8.05 -2.94 18.83
N LEU A 18 8.10 -2.11 17.78
CA LEU A 18 6.94 -1.33 17.41
C LEU A 18 5.90 -2.38 17.03
N ALA A 19 4.93 -2.58 17.91
CA ALA A 19 3.68 -3.26 17.60
C ALA A 19 2.94 -2.43 16.53
N ALA A 20 3.43 -2.50 15.30
CA ALA A 20 2.70 -2.05 14.13
C ALA A 20 1.91 -3.28 13.65
N CYS A 21 0.60 -3.18 13.59
CA CYS A 21 -0.31 -4.24 13.15
C CYS A 21 -0.15 -4.62 11.66
N GLY A 22 1.02 -4.39 11.04
CA GLY A 22 1.33 -4.77 9.65
C GLY A 22 2.41 -5.84 9.59
N SER A 23 2.48 -6.58 8.48
CA SER A 23 3.55 -7.54 8.26
C SER A 23 4.91 -6.83 8.24
N SER A 24 5.90 -7.46 8.87
CA SER A 24 7.29 -7.02 8.88
C SER A 24 8.19 -8.18 8.46
N GLY A 25 9.27 -7.87 7.78
CA GLY A 25 10.22 -8.86 7.29
C GLY A 25 11.65 -8.36 7.37
N VAL A 26 12.57 -9.33 7.36
CA VAL A 26 14.01 -9.10 7.28
C VAL A 26 14.57 -9.97 6.17
N ALA A 27 15.55 -9.43 5.46
CA ALA A 27 16.30 -10.19 4.47
C ALA A 27 17.00 -11.39 5.16
N PRO A 28 16.99 -12.59 4.58
CA PRO A 28 17.63 -13.77 5.18
C PRO A 28 19.13 -13.59 5.48
N ASP A 29 19.80 -12.70 4.75
CA ASP A 29 21.21 -12.33 4.93
C ASP A 29 21.42 -11.12 5.86
N GLY A 30 20.34 -10.57 6.44
CA GLY A 30 20.37 -9.38 7.32
C GLY A 30 20.61 -8.05 6.60
N SER A 31 20.64 -8.01 5.27
CA SER A 31 20.99 -6.81 4.49
C SER A 31 19.92 -5.70 4.50
N ALA A 32 18.67 -6.05 4.82
CA ALA A 32 17.56 -5.10 4.88
C ALA A 32 16.44 -5.58 5.81
N SER A 33 15.61 -4.63 6.25
CA SER A 33 14.36 -4.89 6.95
C SER A 33 13.27 -3.95 6.45
N ALA A 34 12.02 -4.39 6.50
CA ALA A 34 10.89 -3.56 6.12
C ALA A 34 9.62 -3.95 6.87
N ARG A 35 8.67 -3.01 6.95
CA ARG A 35 7.31 -3.25 7.44
C ARG A 35 6.31 -2.38 6.70
N ILE A 36 5.10 -2.88 6.53
CA ILE A 36 3.99 -2.05 6.04
C ILE A 36 3.49 -1.17 7.18
N VAL A 37 3.33 0.12 6.90
CA VAL A 37 2.88 1.14 7.85
C VAL A 37 1.40 1.43 7.65
N ASP A 38 0.95 1.62 6.41
CA ASP A 38 -0.46 1.91 6.11
C ASP A 38 -0.88 1.42 4.72
N LEU A 39 -2.18 1.13 4.59
CA LEU A 39 -2.85 0.85 3.32
C LEU A 39 -4.15 1.66 3.28
N THR A 40 -4.32 2.52 2.29
CA THR A 40 -5.49 3.39 2.19
C THR A 40 -5.95 3.53 0.74
N THR A 41 -7.16 4.03 0.54
CA THR A 41 -7.70 4.41 -0.76
C THR A 41 -8.20 5.84 -0.75
N GLU A 42 -8.50 6.40 -1.92
CA GLU A 42 -9.15 7.71 -2.00
C GLU A 42 -10.63 7.70 -1.56
N TYR A 43 -11.22 6.54 -1.26
CA TYR A 43 -12.64 6.42 -0.89
C TYR A 43 -12.83 5.89 0.52
N THR A 44 -13.69 6.54 1.29
CA THR A 44 -14.05 6.15 2.66
C THR A 44 -15.56 6.09 2.84
N THR A 45 -16.07 5.18 3.68
CA THR A 45 -17.47 5.25 4.12
C THR A 45 -17.66 6.39 5.12
N GLY A 46 -18.91 6.74 5.45
CA GLY A 46 -19.20 7.71 6.51
C GLY A 46 -18.65 7.34 7.90
N ALA A 47 -18.26 6.07 8.11
CA ALA A 47 -17.59 5.59 9.32
C ALA A 47 -16.05 5.67 9.24
N GLY A 48 -15.48 6.22 8.15
CA GLY A 48 -14.04 6.34 7.95
C GLY A 48 -13.34 5.08 7.44
N GLN A 49 -14.08 4.03 7.07
CA GLN A 49 -13.49 2.81 6.52
C GLN A 49 -13.08 3.02 5.06
N TYR A 50 -11.81 2.75 4.72
CA TYR A 50 -11.34 2.74 3.33
C TYR A 50 -11.97 1.62 2.52
N VAL A 51 -12.34 1.92 1.26
CA VAL A 51 -13.00 0.98 0.36
C VAL A 51 -12.45 1.07 -1.07
N GLY A 52 -12.58 0.00 -1.83
CA GLY A 52 -12.43 -0.02 -3.28
C GLY A 52 -13.80 0.06 -3.96
N CYS A 53 -13.86 0.69 -5.13
CA CYS A 53 -15.09 0.92 -5.87
C CYS A 53 -14.91 0.55 -7.35
N ASP A 54 -15.74 -0.37 -7.84
CA ASP A 54 -15.72 -0.74 -9.26
C ASP A 54 -16.44 0.30 -10.13
N ASN A 55 -17.51 0.90 -9.62
CA ASN A 55 -18.21 1.98 -10.30
C ASN A 55 -18.46 3.12 -9.31
N VAL A 56 -18.12 4.35 -9.71
CA VAL A 56 -18.21 5.55 -8.87
C VAL A 56 -19.11 6.57 -9.57
N SER A 57 -20.28 6.81 -8.99
CA SER A 57 -21.17 7.90 -9.39
C SER A 57 -20.72 9.22 -8.75
N ASN A 58 -20.94 10.33 -9.46
CA ASN A 58 -20.46 11.68 -9.11
C ASN A 58 -18.93 11.76 -8.98
N ALA A 59 -18.21 10.91 -9.72
CA ALA A 59 -16.76 10.94 -9.77
C ALA A 59 -16.26 12.13 -10.61
N SER A 60 -15.05 12.59 -10.33
CA SER A 60 -14.30 13.46 -11.24
C SER A 60 -14.10 12.75 -12.60
N ALA A 61 -13.94 13.53 -13.67
CA ALA A 61 -13.74 12.99 -15.02
C ALA A 61 -12.61 11.94 -15.04
N GLY A 62 -12.87 10.78 -15.66
CA GLY A 62 -11.91 9.67 -15.76
C GLY A 62 -11.76 8.80 -14.49
N ARG A 63 -12.51 9.07 -13.41
CA ARG A 63 -12.42 8.32 -12.14
C ARG A 63 -13.60 7.38 -11.87
N SER A 64 -14.56 7.29 -12.78
CA SER A 64 -15.81 6.53 -12.57
C SER A 64 -15.61 5.02 -12.40
N ALA A 65 -14.44 4.49 -12.71
CA ALA A 65 -14.07 3.08 -12.55
C ALA A 65 -12.67 2.92 -11.96
N SER A 66 -12.15 3.95 -11.28
CA SER A 66 -10.78 3.95 -10.77
C SER A 66 -10.75 4.31 -9.29
N THR A 67 -10.01 3.51 -8.52
CA THR A 67 -9.70 3.74 -7.11
C THR A 67 -8.19 3.96 -6.96
N GLN A 68 -7.78 5.14 -6.50
CA GLN A 68 -6.38 5.35 -6.11
C GLN A 68 -6.12 4.63 -4.79
N VAL A 69 -5.03 3.86 -4.73
CA VAL A 69 -4.54 3.15 -3.56
C VAL A 69 -3.19 3.75 -3.16
N LYS A 70 -3.00 3.95 -1.86
CA LYS A 70 -1.74 4.38 -1.25
C LYS A 70 -1.23 3.29 -0.30
N ILE A 71 0.02 2.88 -0.47
CA ILE A 71 0.74 2.02 0.47
C ILE A 71 1.90 2.81 1.05
N GLU A 72 1.98 2.85 2.38
CA GLU A 72 3.13 3.37 3.09
C GLU A 72 3.89 2.22 3.74
N PHE A 73 5.22 2.21 3.60
CA PHE A 73 6.07 1.21 4.21
C PHE A 73 7.37 1.84 4.73
N ALA A 74 7.87 1.33 5.85
CA ALA A 74 9.16 1.71 6.39
C ALA A 74 10.17 0.64 5.98
N ALA A 75 11.35 1.05 5.55
CA ALA A 75 12.42 0.11 5.21
C ALA A 75 13.80 0.68 5.57
N ALA A 76 14.73 -0.20 5.90
CA ALA A 76 16.11 0.11 6.26
C ALA A 76 17.06 -0.90 5.63
N GLY A 77 18.31 -0.48 5.40
CA GLY A 77 19.33 -1.28 4.71
C GLY A 77 19.40 -1.01 3.21
N THR A 78 20.05 -1.90 2.46
CA THR A 78 20.33 -1.72 1.03
C THR A 78 19.21 -2.32 0.18
N ILE A 79 18.23 -1.48 -0.19
CA ILE A 79 17.14 -1.85 -1.08
C ILE A 79 17.56 -1.56 -2.52
N GLN A 80 17.41 -2.54 -3.42
CA GLN A 80 17.63 -2.35 -4.86
C GLN A 80 16.33 -2.03 -5.60
N SER A 81 15.27 -2.76 -5.28
CA SER A 81 13.94 -2.55 -5.86
C SER A 81 12.89 -3.13 -4.94
N VAL A 82 11.64 -2.76 -5.21
CA VAL A 82 10.46 -3.33 -4.55
C VAL A 82 9.51 -3.79 -5.64
N ASP A 83 9.15 -5.07 -5.63
CA ASP A 83 8.01 -5.51 -6.43
C ASP A 83 6.74 -5.21 -5.64
N LEU A 84 5.85 -4.43 -6.25
CA LEU A 84 4.52 -4.14 -5.73
C LEU A 84 3.50 -5.05 -6.42
N SER A 85 2.75 -5.81 -5.62
CA SER A 85 1.65 -6.66 -6.08
C SER A 85 0.36 -6.46 -5.28
N LEU A 86 -0.79 -6.65 -5.94
CA LEU A 86 -2.12 -6.55 -5.36
C LEU A 86 -2.83 -7.91 -5.40
N TYR A 87 -3.34 -8.37 -4.26
CA TYR A 87 -3.93 -9.69 -4.09
C TYR A 87 -5.40 -9.59 -3.69
N SER A 88 -6.27 -10.39 -4.32
CA SER A 88 -7.64 -10.61 -3.87
C SER A 88 -7.67 -11.54 -2.66
N ASN A 89 -8.43 -11.18 -1.64
CA ASN A 89 -8.66 -12.00 -0.45
C ASN A 89 -9.73 -13.10 -0.67
N THR A 90 -10.23 -13.26 -1.91
CA THR A 90 -11.36 -14.17 -2.22
C THR A 90 -10.90 -15.50 -2.81
N SER A 91 -9.80 -15.53 -3.56
CA SER A 91 -9.33 -16.73 -4.27
C SER A 91 -7.86 -17.08 -4.05
N ALA A 92 -7.08 -16.24 -3.34
CA ALA A 92 -5.62 -16.36 -3.24
C ALA A 92 -4.90 -16.48 -4.60
N GLN A 93 -5.59 -16.15 -5.70
CA GLN A 93 -5.02 -16.13 -7.04
C GLN A 93 -4.35 -14.76 -7.22
N GLU A 94 -3.04 -14.78 -7.40
CA GLU A 94 -2.28 -13.67 -7.96
C GLU A 94 -2.79 -13.45 -9.39
N ASP A 95 -3.25 -12.25 -9.71
CA ASP A 95 -3.45 -11.91 -11.12
C ASP A 95 -2.09 -11.35 -11.62
N PRO A 96 -1.42 -12.06 -12.54
CA PRO A 96 -0.07 -11.73 -12.99
C PRO A 96 0.02 -10.39 -13.74
N ASN A 97 -1.12 -9.76 -14.05
CA ASN A 97 -1.15 -8.43 -14.66
C ASN A 97 -0.90 -7.28 -13.67
N PHE A 98 -0.75 -7.56 -12.35
CA PHE A 98 -0.70 -6.52 -11.31
C PHE A 98 0.56 -6.57 -10.46
N LYS A 99 1.69 -6.74 -11.13
CA LYS A 99 3.02 -6.66 -10.52
C LYS A 99 3.83 -5.57 -11.22
N GLU A 100 4.44 -4.69 -10.43
CA GLU A 100 5.38 -3.70 -10.93
C GLU A 100 6.68 -3.76 -10.13
N ASN A 101 7.81 -3.73 -10.82
CA ASN A 101 9.11 -3.55 -10.18
C ASN A 101 9.44 -2.06 -10.11
N VAL A 102 9.55 -1.51 -8.90
CA VAL A 102 9.97 -0.13 -8.69
C VAL A 102 11.42 -0.13 -8.19
N PRO A 103 12.38 0.42 -8.96
CA PRO A 103 13.76 0.53 -8.51
C PRO A 103 13.86 1.50 -7.32
N ALA A 104 14.84 1.28 -6.44
CA ALA A 104 15.04 2.08 -5.23
C ALA A 104 15.16 3.59 -5.52
N SER A 105 15.75 3.95 -6.66
CA SER A 105 15.89 5.33 -7.13
C SER A 105 14.56 6.02 -7.47
N LYS A 106 13.48 5.27 -7.68
CA LYS A 106 12.14 5.79 -7.95
C LYS A 106 11.19 5.69 -6.75
N LEU A 107 11.67 5.20 -5.60
CA LEU A 107 10.87 5.16 -4.39
C LEU A 107 10.66 6.58 -3.86
N GLN A 108 9.41 6.99 -3.73
CA GLN A 108 9.07 8.26 -3.12
C GLN A 108 9.20 8.12 -1.59
N LYS A 109 9.92 9.06 -0.97
CA LYS A 109 10.11 9.12 0.48
C LYS A 109 9.30 10.27 1.07
N LEU A 110 8.58 10.00 2.16
CA LEU A 110 7.85 10.96 2.96
C LEU A 110 8.79 11.66 3.95
N GLU A 111 8.37 12.81 4.49
CA GLU A 111 9.14 13.59 5.47
C GLU A 111 9.48 12.79 6.73
N ASN A 112 8.60 11.87 7.13
CA ASN A 112 8.80 10.97 8.27
C ASN A 112 9.82 9.84 8.01
N GLY A 113 10.38 9.78 6.81
CA GLY A 113 11.36 8.78 6.41
C GLY A 113 10.78 7.49 5.82
N ASN A 114 9.47 7.31 5.80
CA ASN A 114 8.82 6.16 5.18
C ASN A 114 8.75 6.31 3.66
N TYR A 115 8.57 5.20 2.96
CA TYR A 115 8.35 5.17 1.52
C TYR A 115 6.87 5.04 1.20
N VAL A 116 6.46 5.56 0.04
CA VAL A 116 5.07 5.54 -0.41
C VAL A 116 4.95 5.10 -1.87
N PHE A 117 3.91 4.31 -2.14
CA PHE A 117 3.42 4.03 -3.49
C PHE A 117 2.00 4.58 -3.63
N TYR A 118 1.74 5.22 -4.77
CA TYR A 118 0.41 5.56 -5.24
C TYR A 118 0.18 4.85 -6.57
N PHE A 119 -0.96 4.20 -6.72
CA PHE A 119 -1.35 3.53 -7.97
C PHE A 119 -2.88 3.47 -8.10
N ASP A 120 -3.39 3.34 -9.32
CA ASP A 120 -4.82 3.40 -9.60
C ASP A 120 -5.40 2.04 -9.97
N ALA A 121 -6.20 1.44 -9.10
CA ALA A 121 -6.97 0.23 -9.39
C ALA A 121 -8.16 0.55 -10.31
N ASN A 122 -8.10 0.13 -11.58
CA ASN A 122 -9.13 0.41 -12.59
C ASN A 122 -9.94 -0.85 -12.96
N SER A 123 -11.23 -0.85 -12.61
CA SER A 123 -12.19 -1.93 -12.85
C SER A 123 -12.80 -1.94 -14.26
N SER A 124 -12.64 -0.88 -15.06
CA SER A 124 -13.32 -0.70 -16.37
C SER A 124 -12.91 -1.72 -17.44
N THR A 125 -11.85 -2.49 -17.19
CA THR A 125 -11.37 -3.55 -18.10
C THR A 125 -11.94 -4.93 -17.79
N GLY A 126 -12.92 -5.00 -16.87
CA GLY A 126 -13.45 -6.28 -16.38
C GLY A 126 -12.50 -7.02 -15.43
N LYS A 127 -11.43 -6.34 -15.00
CA LYS A 127 -10.45 -6.82 -14.04
C LYS A 127 -10.44 -5.83 -12.88
N LEU A 128 -10.69 -6.31 -11.67
CA LEU A 128 -10.96 -5.52 -10.47
C LEU A 128 -9.77 -4.59 -10.01
N LEU A 129 -8.68 -4.43 -10.78
CA LEU A 129 -7.36 -3.95 -10.32
C LEU A 129 -6.52 -3.22 -11.45
N PRO A 130 -5.43 -2.47 -11.13
CA PRO A 130 -4.76 -1.43 -11.96
C PRO A 130 -4.15 -1.80 -13.31
N THR A 131 -4.40 -1.07 -14.40
CA THR A 131 -3.76 -1.32 -15.71
C THR A 131 -2.50 -0.50 -16.01
N SER A 132 -2.02 0.33 -15.07
CA SER A 132 -0.68 0.93 -15.11
C SER A 132 -0.26 1.47 -13.74
N ILE A 133 1.05 1.42 -13.45
CA ILE A 133 1.65 2.15 -12.33
C ILE A 133 2.21 3.46 -12.89
N VAL A 134 1.54 4.57 -12.57
CA VAL A 134 2.19 5.88 -12.64
C VAL A 134 2.93 6.04 -11.32
N VAL A 135 4.25 6.10 -11.35
CA VAL A 135 5.01 6.55 -10.18
C VAL A 135 4.74 8.06 -10.04
N SER A 136 4.20 8.50 -8.90
CA SER A 136 3.74 9.87 -8.63
C SER A 136 2.56 10.35 -9.50
N PRO A 137 1.39 9.68 -9.48
CA PRO A 137 0.18 10.26 -10.05
C PRO A 137 -0.23 11.47 -9.19
N ALA A 138 -1.06 12.36 -9.75
CA ALA A 138 -1.67 13.42 -8.95
C ALA A 138 -2.47 12.78 -7.80
N VAL A 139 -2.01 13.05 -6.57
CA VAL A 139 -2.63 12.50 -5.35
C VAL A 139 -4.07 12.97 -5.27
N GLN A 140 -4.99 12.01 -5.14
CA GLN A 140 -6.40 12.29 -4.97
C GLN A 140 -6.70 12.61 -3.52
N LYS A 141 -7.60 13.57 -3.29
CA LYS A 141 -8.15 13.81 -1.96
C LYS A 141 -9.05 12.63 -1.57
N VAL A 142 -8.99 12.25 -0.29
CA VAL A 142 -9.92 11.27 0.27
C VAL A 142 -11.34 11.84 0.21
N LYS A 143 -12.27 11.05 -0.30
CA LYS A 143 -13.69 11.38 -0.48
C LYS A 143 -14.54 10.41 0.33
N THR A 144 -15.67 10.88 0.82
CA THR A 144 -16.66 10.02 1.46
C THR A 144 -17.63 9.48 0.41
N VAL A 145 -17.97 8.19 0.50
CA VAL A 145 -18.87 7.51 -0.42
C VAL A 145 -19.97 6.77 0.34
N THR A 146 -21.16 6.72 -0.26
CA THR A 146 -22.16 5.69 0.02
C THR A 146 -21.81 4.46 -0.81
N VAL A 147 -21.83 3.28 -0.21
CA VAL A 147 -21.45 2.02 -0.87
C VAL A 147 -22.64 1.08 -1.01
N ALA A 148 -22.67 0.30 -2.08
CA ALA A 148 -23.67 -0.74 -2.31
C ALA A 148 -23.03 -1.96 -2.99
N ASN A 149 -23.59 -3.15 -2.74
CA ASN A 149 -23.22 -4.42 -3.37
C ASN A 149 -21.73 -4.78 -3.19
N LYS A 150 -21.37 -5.29 -2.00
CA LYS A 150 -20.02 -5.76 -1.71
C LYS A 150 -19.60 -6.88 -2.66
N VAL A 151 -18.38 -6.78 -3.21
CA VAL A 151 -17.78 -7.74 -4.13
C VAL A 151 -16.63 -8.47 -3.45
N GLY A 152 -16.76 -9.80 -3.33
CA GLY A 152 -15.74 -10.65 -2.75
C GLY A 152 -15.31 -10.28 -1.33
N ASN A 153 -14.09 -10.68 -0.98
CA ASN A 153 -13.51 -10.49 0.35
C ASN A 153 -12.59 -9.25 0.45
N GLY A 154 -12.49 -8.46 -0.62
CA GLY A 154 -11.59 -7.30 -0.70
C GLY A 154 -10.19 -7.63 -1.20
N PHE A 155 -9.28 -6.66 -1.12
CA PHE A 155 -7.89 -6.80 -1.53
C PHE A 155 -6.89 -6.40 -0.43
N TYR A 156 -5.68 -6.90 -0.54
CA TYR A 156 -4.51 -6.47 0.23
C TYR A 156 -3.29 -6.39 -0.71
N THR A 157 -2.22 -5.81 -0.21
CA THR A 157 -0.99 -5.55 -0.98
C THR A 157 0.14 -6.42 -0.45
N ASN A 158 1.01 -6.85 -1.33
CA ASN A 158 2.26 -7.51 -0.98
C ASN A 158 3.40 -6.74 -1.64
N LEU A 159 4.48 -6.58 -0.88
CA LEU A 159 5.72 -5.97 -1.32
C LEU A 159 6.82 -7.02 -1.20
N LYS A 160 7.47 -7.32 -2.32
CA LYS A 160 8.73 -8.08 -2.31
C LYS A 160 9.90 -7.11 -2.30
N ILE A 161 10.62 -7.06 -1.21
CA ILE A 161 11.81 -6.21 -1.05
C ILE A 161 13.00 -6.96 -1.62
N ASN A 162 13.61 -6.42 -2.67
CA ASN A 162 14.80 -7.00 -3.31
C ASN A 162 16.05 -6.24 -2.86
N THR A 163 17.02 -6.95 -2.31
CA THR A 163 18.35 -6.45 -2.00
C THR A 163 19.35 -6.90 -3.07
N SER A 164 20.64 -6.66 -2.87
CA SER A 164 21.68 -7.16 -3.79
C SER A 164 21.86 -8.66 -3.76
N THR A 165 21.49 -9.31 -2.66
CA THR A 165 21.91 -10.68 -2.34
C THR A 165 20.75 -11.56 -1.90
N SER A 166 19.58 -10.99 -1.59
CA SER A 166 18.39 -11.75 -1.22
C SER A 166 17.11 -10.94 -1.45
N SER A 167 15.97 -11.55 -1.13
CA SER A 167 14.66 -10.90 -1.14
C SER A 167 13.77 -11.43 -0.04
N PHE A 168 12.80 -10.64 0.39
CA PHE A 168 11.78 -11.06 1.37
C PHE A 168 10.46 -10.35 1.12
N ASP A 169 9.36 -10.98 1.53
CA ASP A 169 8.00 -10.49 1.32
C ASP A 169 7.41 -9.89 2.60
N ILE A 170 6.64 -8.82 2.44
CA ILE A 170 5.75 -8.25 3.47
C ILE A 170 4.38 -7.98 2.86
N ASP A 171 3.31 -8.16 3.63
CA ASP A 171 1.94 -7.92 3.16
C ASP A 171 1.09 -7.12 4.15
N SER A 172 0.02 -6.51 3.64
CA SER A 172 -0.87 -5.67 4.45
C SER A 172 -2.06 -6.42 5.01
N ARG A 173 -2.16 -7.75 4.82
CA ARG A 173 -3.36 -8.53 5.15
C ARG A 173 -3.70 -8.45 6.63
N TYR A 174 -2.70 -8.50 7.49
CA TYR A 174 -2.87 -8.38 8.95
C TYR A 174 -3.13 -6.94 9.42
N LEU A 175 -2.80 -5.95 8.59
CA LEU A 175 -3.11 -4.55 8.85
C LEU A 175 -4.56 -4.23 8.49
N ARG A 176 -4.94 -4.51 7.25
CA ARG A 176 -6.32 -4.49 6.78
C ARG A 176 -6.45 -5.10 5.39
N VAL A 177 -7.66 -5.58 5.13
CA VAL A 177 -8.13 -5.89 3.79
C VAL A 177 -9.13 -4.81 3.40
N ILE A 178 -8.93 -4.19 2.23
CA ILE A 178 -9.83 -3.16 1.70
C ILE A 178 -11.02 -3.85 1.02
N PRO A 179 -12.26 -3.73 1.55
CA PRO A 179 -13.42 -4.29 0.88
C PRO A 179 -13.68 -3.56 -0.44
N VAL A 180 -14.16 -4.30 -1.43
CA VAL A 180 -14.55 -3.76 -2.74
C VAL A 180 -16.07 -3.75 -2.83
N TYR A 181 -16.63 -2.70 -3.41
CA TYR A 181 -18.06 -2.56 -3.69
C TYR A 181 -18.27 -2.28 -5.18
N SER A 182 -19.28 -2.91 -5.77
CA SER A 182 -19.52 -2.72 -7.21
C SER A 182 -20.05 -1.33 -7.53
N ASN A 183 -20.70 -0.66 -6.56
CA ASN A 183 -21.19 0.71 -6.72
C ASN A 183 -20.85 1.56 -5.51
N CYS A 184 -20.29 2.73 -5.78
CA CYS A 184 -20.04 3.79 -4.83
C CYS A 184 -20.61 5.11 -5.35
N THR A 185 -21.13 5.94 -4.47
CA THR A 185 -21.60 7.28 -4.82
C THR A 185 -20.87 8.28 -3.94
N VAL A 186 -20.10 9.19 -4.54
CA VAL A 186 -19.41 10.25 -3.81
C VAL A 186 -20.44 11.14 -3.12
N GLN A 187 -20.33 11.27 -1.80
CA GLN A 187 -21.14 12.17 -1.00
C GLN A 187 -20.59 13.59 -1.18
N ASN A 188 -21.36 14.45 -1.86
CA ASN A 188 -21.12 15.88 -2.05
C ASN A 188 -19.69 16.28 -2.46
N THR A 189 -19.41 16.27 -3.76
CA THR A 189 -18.85 17.50 -4.35
C THR A 189 -20.04 18.43 -4.56
N ALA A 190 -19.99 19.68 -4.06
CA ALA A 190 -21.04 20.66 -4.33
C ALA A 190 -21.48 20.59 -5.80
N GLN A 191 -22.77 20.35 -6.05
CA GLN A 191 -23.32 20.53 -7.39
C GLN A 191 -23.07 21.99 -7.78
N PRO A 192 -22.46 22.30 -8.93
CA PRO A 192 -22.66 23.62 -9.49
C PRO A 192 -24.17 23.76 -9.72
N LEU A 193 -24.77 24.77 -9.07
CA LEU A 193 -26.12 25.20 -9.38
C LEU A 193 -26.10 25.64 -10.85
N SER A 194 -26.69 24.83 -11.73
CA SER A 194 -27.04 25.28 -13.06
C SER A 194 -28.18 26.28 -12.91
N ASN A 195 -27.87 27.58 -13.07
CA ASN A 195 -28.86 28.61 -13.40
C ASN A 195 -29.33 28.44 -14.84
#